data_AF-A0A350QYR1-F1
#
_entry.id   AF-A0A350QYR1-F1
#
_cell.length_a   1.000
_cell.length_b   1.000
_cell.length_c   1.000
_cell.angle_alpha   90.00
_cell.angle_beta   90.00
_cell.angle_gamma   90.00
#
_symmetry.space_group_name_H-M   'P 1'
#
loop_
_entity.id
_entity.type
_entity.pdbx_description
1 polymer ?
#
loop_
_entity_poly.entity_id
_entity_poly.type
_entity_poly.pdbx_seq_one_letter_code
_entity_poly.pdbx_strand_id
1 'polypeptide(L)'
;MAKHNYTAESVKSLDWKEHIRLRPGMYIGKLGDGSSEDDGIYVLLKEVLDNCIDEFVMGFGKQIEVESDGYKVEVRDHGRGIPLEKLLDC
;
A
#
# COMPACT_ATOMS: atom_id res chain seq x y z
N MET A 1 -41.39 2.98 -21.91
CA MET A 1 -39.94 3.23 -22.10
C MET A 1 -39.35 3.61 -20.76
N ALA A 2 -38.36 2.88 -20.26
CA ALA A 2 -37.69 3.23 -19.00
C ALA A 2 -36.93 4.55 -19.19
N LYS A 3 -37.14 5.53 -18.32
CA LYS A 3 -36.36 6.78 -18.31
C LYS A 3 -34.92 6.43 -17.94
N HIS A 4 -33.98 6.69 -18.85
CA HIS A 4 -32.55 6.64 -18.56
C HIS A 4 -32.20 7.85 -17.69
N ASN A 5 -32.09 7.63 -16.38
CA ASN A 5 -31.63 8.64 -15.41
C ASN A 5 -30.09 8.71 -15.38
N TYR A 6 -29.45 8.89 -16.54
CA TYR A 6 -28.01 9.15 -16.62
C TYR A 6 -27.82 10.66 -16.81
N THR A 7 -27.43 11.33 -15.73
CA THR A 7 -27.18 12.79 -15.69
C THR A 7 -25.73 13.05 -15.30
N ALA A 8 -25.28 14.30 -15.35
CA ALA A 8 -23.93 14.67 -14.91
C ALA A 8 -23.63 14.24 -13.45
N GLU A 9 -24.66 14.22 -12.59
CA GLU A 9 -24.58 13.75 -11.20
C GLU A 9 -24.29 12.24 -11.08
N SER A 10 -24.46 11.48 -12.16
CA SER A 10 -24.14 10.05 -12.21
C SER A 10 -22.63 9.79 -12.30
N VAL A 11 -21.85 10.80 -12.69
CA VAL A 11 -20.39 10.73 -12.75
C VAL A 11 -19.82 11.10 -11.39
N LYS A 12 -19.03 10.19 -10.80
CA LYS A 12 -18.35 10.43 -9.52
C LYS A 12 -16.85 10.51 -9.74
N SER A 13 -16.27 11.63 -9.34
CA SER A 13 -14.83 11.75 -9.12
C SER A 13 -14.55 11.38 -7.67
N LEU A 14 -13.61 10.47 -7.45
CA LEU A 14 -13.21 10.04 -6.12
C LEU A 14 -11.87 10.67 -5.77
N ASP A 15 -11.67 10.97 -4.49
CA ASP A 15 -10.32 11.24 -4.00
C ASP A 15 -9.44 10.01 -4.21
N TRP A 16 -8.14 10.22 -4.38
CA TRP A 16 -7.21 9.13 -4.67
C TRP A 16 -7.21 8.06 -3.55
N LYS A 17 -7.36 8.45 -2.27
CA LYS A 17 -7.44 7.49 -1.15
C LYS A 17 -8.70 6.63 -1.26
N GLU A 18 -9.83 7.26 -1.58
CA GLU A 18 -11.12 6.58 -1.74
C GLU A 18 -11.09 5.62 -2.93
N HIS A 19 -10.46 6.02 -4.04
CA HIS A 19 -10.32 5.19 -5.22
C HIS A 19 -9.55 3.89 -4.93
N ILE A 20 -8.42 3.98 -4.22
CA ILE A 20 -7.62 2.81 -3.80
C ILE A 20 -8.46 1.87 -2.94
N ARG A 21 -9.19 2.42 -1.96
CA ARG A 21 -10.02 1.61 -1.06
C ARG A 21 -11.23 0.99 -1.75
N LEU A 22 -11.80 1.64 -2.76
CA LEU A 22 -12.94 1.14 -3.51
C LEU A 22 -12.55 0.01 -4.48
N ARG A 23 -11.32 0.06 -5.00
CA ARG A 23 -10.79 -0.90 -5.99
C ARG A 23 -9.39 -1.39 -5.57
N PRO A 24 -9.26 -2.02 -4.40
CA PRO A 24 -7.95 -2.41 -3.87
C PRO A 24 -7.26 -3.41 -4.78
N GLY A 25 -8.01 -4.27 -5.48
CA GLY A 25 -7.41 -5.27 -6.34
C GLY A 25 -6.72 -4.76 -7.60
N MET A 26 -6.94 -3.49 -7.97
CA MET A 26 -6.13 -2.84 -9.00
C MET A 26 -4.71 -2.54 -8.51
N TYR A 27 -4.51 -2.39 -7.20
CA TYR A 27 -3.25 -2.00 -6.58
C TYR A 27 -2.52 -3.17 -5.93
N ILE A 28 -3.25 -4.04 -5.22
CA ILE A 28 -2.68 -5.16 -4.45
C ILE A 28 -3.13 -6.54 -4.95
N GLY A 29 -3.85 -6.60 -6.07
CA GLY A 29 -4.33 -7.87 -6.63
C GLY A 29 -5.48 -8.50 -5.85
N LYS A 30 -5.36 -9.77 -5.47
CA LYS A 30 -6.44 -10.49 -4.81
C LYS A 30 -6.48 -10.12 -3.32
N LEU A 31 -7.64 -9.81 -2.77
CA LEU A 31 -7.78 -9.69 -1.31
C LEU A 31 -7.71 -11.07 -0.67
N GLY A 32 -7.09 -11.17 0.50
CA GLY A 32 -7.03 -12.41 1.25
C GLY A 32 -6.45 -12.22 2.63
N ASP A 33 -6.43 -13.30 3.40
CA ASP A 33 -6.00 -13.36 4.80
C ASP A 33 -4.59 -13.92 4.95
N GLY A 34 -3.90 -14.20 3.84
CA GLY A 34 -2.57 -14.78 3.83
C GLY A 34 -2.57 -16.31 3.75
N SER A 35 -3.75 -16.94 3.63
CA SER A 35 -3.85 -18.39 3.42
C SER A 35 -3.37 -18.84 2.04
N SER A 36 -3.29 -17.93 1.07
CA SER A 36 -2.79 -18.20 -0.28
C SER A 36 -1.63 -17.28 -0.65
N GLU A 37 -0.65 -17.82 -1.38
CA GLU A 37 0.56 -17.08 -1.79
C GLU A 37 0.26 -15.87 -2.68
N ASP A 38 -0.88 -15.89 -3.38
CA ASP A 38 -1.34 -14.80 -4.26
C ASP A 38 -2.15 -13.71 -3.53
N ASP A 39 -2.28 -13.80 -2.20
CA ASP A 39 -3.03 -12.82 -1.42
C ASP A 39 -2.27 -11.48 -1.31
N GLY A 40 -2.99 -10.39 -1.56
CA GLY A 40 -2.48 -9.03 -1.60
C GLY A 40 -1.91 -8.52 -0.28
N ILE A 41 -2.15 -9.22 0.84
CA ILE A 41 -1.47 -8.93 2.11
C ILE A 41 0.05 -9.09 1.98
N TYR A 42 0.51 -10.05 1.18
CA TYR A 42 1.93 -10.24 0.90
C TYR A 42 2.49 -9.14 -0.01
N VAL A 43 1.67 -8.61 -0.93
CA VAL A 43 2.05 -7.43 -1.72
C VAL A 43 2.25 -6.24 -0.80
N LEU A 44 1.33 -5.98 0.14
CA LEU A 44 1.48 -4.89 1.11
C LEU A 44 2.79 -4.99 1.91
N LEU A 45 3.12 -6.19 2.40
CA LEU A 45 4.38 -6.42 3.11
C LEU A 45 5.60 -6.19 2.21
N LYS A 46 5.55 -6.73 0.99
CA LYS A 46 6.61 -6.62 -0.01
C LYS A 46 6.87 -5.17 -0.40
N GLU A 47 5.85 -4.33 -0.56
CA GLU A 47 6.04 -2.90 -0.87
C GLU A 47 6.76 -2.14 0.26
N VAL A 48 6.53 -2.51 1.53
CA VAL A 48 7.28 -1.92 2.64
C VAL A 48 8.73 -2.43 2.65
N LEU A 49 8.93 -3.74 2.45
CA LEU A 49 10.26 -4.35 2.39
C LEU A 49 11.11 -3.82 1.23
N ASP A 50 10.51 -3.62 0.06
CA ASP A 50 11.21 -3.12 -1.13
C ASP A 50 11.80 -1.73 -0.86
N ASN A 51 11.05 -0.83 -0.20
CA ASN A 51 11.57 0.49 0.20
C ASN A 51 12.78 0.38 1.16
N CYS A 52 12.73 -0.56 2.10
CA CYS A 52 13.85 -0.84 3.00
C CYS A 52 15.07 -1.41 2.25
N ILE A 53 14.84 -2.28 1.27
CA ILE A 53 15.89 -2.88 0.43
C ILE A 53 16.53 -1.81 -0.45
N ASP A 54 15.77 -0.86 -0.99
CA ASP A 54 16.30 0.25 -1.77
C ASP A 54 17.33 1.07 -0.96
N GLU A 55 17.03 1.39 0.30
CA GLU A 55 17.99 2.05 1.20
C GLU A 55 19.25 1.20 1.41
N PHE A 56 19.09 -0.09 1.69
CA PHE A 56 20.21 -1.02 1.89
C PHE A 56 21.10 -1.13 0.64
N VAL A 57 20.50 -1.26 -0.54
CA VAL A 57 21.20 -1.34 -1.83
C VAL A 57 21.95 -0.05 -2.14
N MET A 58 21.40 1.10 -1.74
CA MET A 58 22.09 2.39 -1.83
C MET A 58 23.20 2.57 -0.78
N GLY A 59 23.41 1.59 0.11
CA GLY A 59 24.43 1.60 1.16
C GLY A 59 24.04 2.35 2.42
N PHE A 60 22.77 2.74 2.55
CA PHE A 60 22.22 3.40 3.72
C PHE A 60 21.45 2.38 4.56
N GLY A 61 22.07 1.96 5.66
CA GLY A 61 21.57 0.86 6.50
C GLY A 61 22.24 -0.48 6.16
N LYS A 62 22.27 -1.36 7.16
CA LYS A 62 22.98 -2.66 7.08
C LYS A 62 22.12 -3.83 7.52
N GLN A 63 20.93 -3.55 8.02
CA GLN A 63 20.05 -4.52 8.62
C GLN A 63 18.61 -4.08 8.40
N ILE A 64 17.77 -5.04 8.05
CA ILE A 64 16.32 -4.91 8.00
C ILE A 64 15.78 -5.96 8.96
N GLU A 65 14.96 -5.52 9.91
CA GLU A 65 14.34 -6.35 10.93
C GLU A 65 12.86 -6.53 10.57
N VAL A 66 12.39 -7.77 10.62
CA VAL A 66 10.99 -8.12 10.33
C VAL A 66 10.46 -8.90 11.50
N GLU A 67 9.43 -8.37 12.15
CA GLU A 67 8.76 -8.99 13.28
C GLU A 67 7.27 -9.16 12.95
N SER A 68 6.68 -10.26 13.41
CA SER A 68 5.24 -10.51 13.24
C SER A 68 4.68 -11.17 14.48
N ASP A 69 3.53 -10.70 14.94
CA ASP A 69 2.74 -11.33 16.02
C ASP A 69 1.55 -12.16 15.48
N GLY A 70 1.45 -12.28 14.14
CA GLY A 70 0.35 -12.96 13.45
C GLY A 70 -0.85 -12.07 13.12
N TYR A 71 -0.96 -10.88 13.74
CA TYR A 71 -1.98 -9.87 13.41
C TYR A 71 -1.36 -8.61 12.79
N LYS A 72 -0.16 -8.25 13.24
CA LYS A 72 0.64 -7.13 12.78
C LYS A 72 2.00 -7.65 12.31
N VAL A 73 2.48 -7.08 11.22
CA VAL A 73 3.86 -7.21 10.77
C VAL A 73 4.53 -5.84 10.90
N GLU A 74 5.71 -5.81 11.50
CA GLU A 74 6.57 -4.64 11.62
C GLU A 74 7.83 -4.86 10.79
N VAL A 75 8.17 -3.88 9.95
CA VAL A 75 9.39 -3.86 9.15
C VAL A 75 10.17 -2.62 9.55
N ARG A 76 11.41 -2.82 9.98
CA ARG A 76 12.31 -1.76 10.41
C ARG A 76 13.60 -1.80 9.61
N ASP A 77 13.92 -0.70 8.95
CA ASP A 77 15.25 -0.45 8.41
C ASP A 77 16.03 0.53 9.29
N HIS A 78 17.33 0.64 8.99
CA HIS A 78 18.23 1.64 9.56
C HIS A 78 18.87 2.48 8.45
N GLY A 79 18.07 2.83 7.43
CA GLY A 79 18.45 3.69 6.32
C GLY A 79 18.43 5.18 6.68
N ARG A 80 18.25 6.03 5.68
CA ARG A 80 18.20 7.50 5.89
C ARG A 80 16.93 7.97 6.57
N GLY A 81 15.87 7.17 6.52
CA GLY A 81 14.53 7.54 6.96
C GLY A 81 13.76 8.39 5.94
N ILE A 82 12.45 8.37 6.06
CA ILE A 82 11.55 9.15 5.19
C ILE A 82 11.76 10.66 5.46
N PRO A 83 11.97 11.50 4.45
CA PRO A 83 12.10 12.95 4.62
C PRO A 83 10.85 13.56 5.27
N LEU A 84 11.00 14.10 6.49
CA LEU A 84 9.88 14.61 7.29
C LEU A 84 9.31 15.93 6.78
N GLU A 85 10.11 16.71 6.03
CA GLU A 85 9.66 17.99 5.45
C GLU A 85 8.45 17.80 4.52
N LYS A 86 8.40 16.67 3.79
CA LYS A 86 7.29 16.32 2.89
C LYS A 86 6.09 15.70 3.62
N LEU A 87 6.23 15.36 4.90
CA LEU A 87 5.16 14.73 5.69
C LEU A 87 4.14 15.75 6.24
N LEU A 88 4.46 17.04 6.18
CA LEU A 88 3.56 18.11 6.63
C LEU A 88 2.50 18.47 5.57
N ASP A 89 2.65 17.99 4.34
CA ASP A 89 1.81 18.33 3.19
C ASP A 89 0.75 17.26 2.84
N CYS A 90 0.60 16.19 3.63
CA CYS A 90 -0.23 15.01 3.30
C CYS A 90 -1.47 14.73 4.19
#